data_AF-A0ABD5J8S5-F1
#
_entry.id   AF-A0ABD5J8S5-F1
#
_cell.length_a   1.000
_cell.length_b   1.000
_cell.length_c   1.000
_cell.angle_alpha   90.00
_cell.angle_beta   90.00
_cell.angle_gamma   90.00
#
_symmetry.space_group_name_H-M   'P 1'
#
loop_
_entity.id
_entity.type
_entity.pdbx_description
1 polymer ?
#
loop_
_entity_poly.entity_id
_entity_poly.type
_entity_poly.pdbx_seq_one_letter_code
_entity_poly.pdbx_strand_id
1 'polypeptide(L)' 'MPRYTVPPAYIEVGQLDVFRDEDTDYVTKLSRAGVPVEFHLHPGGPHEFDSIAFTSDVARRAIADRIRVLELI' A
#
# COMPACT_ATOMS: atom_id res chain seq x y z
N MET A 1 -12.19 0.59 22.60
CA MET A 1 -11.67 0.69 21.22
C MET A 1 -11.14 2.09 21.01
N PRO A 2 -9.87 2.29 20.63
CA PRO A 2 -9.39 3.61 20.23
C PRO A 2 -10.28 4.15 19.10
N ARG A 3 -10.68 5.41 19.19
CA ARG A 3 -11.54 6.05 18.18
C ARG A 3 -10.66 6.75 17.16
N TYR A 4 -10.37 6.08 16.06
CA TYR A 4 -9.77 6.70 14.88
C TYR A 4 -10.85 7.40 14.05
N THR A 5 -10.49 8.46 13.32
CA THR A 5 -11.44 9.22 12.49
C THR A 5 -11.77 8.53 11.17
N VAL A 6 -11.00 7.51 10.78
CA VAL A 6 -11.18 6.66 9.59
C VAL A 6 -10.80 5.20 9.90
N PRO A 7 -11.22 4.21 9.09
CA PRO A 7 -10.83 2.81 9.25
C PRO A 7 -9.31 2.58 9.12
N PRO A 8 -8.79 1.45 9.61
CA PRO A 8 -7.44 0.97 9.25
C PRO A 8 -7.24 0.91 7.74
N ALA A 9 -6.00 1.15 7.28
CA ALA A 9 -5.68 1.23 5.85
C ALA A 9 -4.57 0.27 5.45
N TYR A 10 -4.70 -0.30 4.24
CA TYR A 10 -3.60 -0.91 3.49
C TYR A 10 -3.27 0.01 2.32
N ILE A 11 -2.00 0.39 2.20
CA ILE A 11 -1.51 1.27 1.13
C ILE A 11 -0.25 0.64 0.55
N GLU A 12 -0.08 0.68 -0.76
CA GLU A 12 1.16 0.26 -1.40
C GLU A 12 1.46 1.10 -2.63
N VAL A 13 2.74 1.25 -2.96
CA VAL A 13 3.19 2.06 -4.10
C VAL A 13 4.49 1.55 -4.69
N GLY A 14 4.69 1.76 -5.99
CA GLY A 14 5.95 1.46 -6.66
C GLY A 14 7.03 2.52 -6.39
N GLN A 15 8.30 2.11 -6.28
CA GLN A 15 9.42 3.04 -6.06
C GLN A 15 9.63 4.06 -7.18
N LEU A 16 9.24 3.72 -8.41
CA LEU A 16 9.34 4.55 -9.61
C LEU A 16 8.00 5.21 -9.98
N ASP A 17 6.98 5.08 -9.12
CA ASP A 17 5.70 5.74 -9.29
C ASP A 17 5.81 7.24 -8.96
N VAL A 18 5.16 8.08 -9.77
CA VAL A 18 5.08 9.53 -9.55
C VAL A 18 4.29 9.88 -8.28
N PHE A 19 3.42 8.98 -7.81
CA PHE A 19 2.62 9.16 -6.60
C PHE A 19 3.32 8.68 -5.33
N ARG A 20 4.52 8.08 -5.42
CA ARG A 20 5.26 7.51 -4.28
C ARG A 20 5.35 8.44 -3.07
N ASP A 21 5.71 9.70 -3.31
CA ASP A 21 5.91 10.66 -2.23
C ASP A 21 4.56 11.11 -1.63
N GLU A 22 3.50 11.23 -2.46
CA GLU A 22 2.15 11.53 -1.99
C GLU A 22 1.60 10.40 -1.10
N ASP A 23 1.75 9.15 -1.53
CA ASP A 23 1.29 7.98 -0.78
C ASP A 23 2.04 7.85 0.56
N THR A 24 3.35 8.09 0.55
CA THR A 24 4.18 8.08 1.76
C THR A 24 3.76 9.21 2.74
N ASP A 25 3.44 10.39 2.21
CA ASP A 25 2.90 11.50 3.01
C ASP A 25 1.54 11.15 3.62
N TYR A 26 0.66 10.47 2.87
CA TYR A 26 -0.64 10.05 3.35
C TYR A 26 -0.54 8.98 4.46
N VAL A 27 0.30 7.98 4.27
CA VAL A 27 0.65 6.98 5.30
C VAL A 27 1.15 7.66 6.58
N THR A 28 2.04 8.66 6.43
CA THR A 28 2.56 9.42 7.56
C THR A 28 1.47 10.17 8.31
N LYS A 29 0.52 10.80 7.59
CA LYS A 29 -0.62 11.51 8.20
C LYS A 29 -1.53 10.55 8.97
N LEU A 30 -1.89 9.41 8.38
CA LEU A 30 -2.73 8.40 9.02
C LEU A 30 -2.07 7.82 10.27
N SER A 31 -0.78 7.44 10.17
CA SER A 31 -0.01 6.91 11.29
C SER A 31 0.08 7.91 12.45
N ARG A 32 0.34 9.20 12.17
CA ARG A 32 0.35 10.27 13.18
C ARG A 32 -1.02 10.53 13.81
N ALA A 33 -2.10 10.28 13.09
CA ALA A 33 -3.46 10.32 13.61
C ALA A 33 -3.84 9.07 14.43
N GLY A 34 -2.92 8.12 14.59
CA GLY A 34 -3.11 6.86 15.31
C GLY A 34 -3.81 5.78 14.49
N VAL A 35 -4.21 6.06 13.24
CA VAL A 35 -4.86 5.07 12.38
C VAL A 35 -3.88 3.91 12.12
N PRO A 36 -4.28 2.64 12.30
CA PRO A 36 -3.44 1.51 11.92
C PRO A 36 -3.26 1.49 10.40
N VAL A 37 -2.00 1.47 9.95
CA VAL A 37 -1.66 1.43 8.53
C VAL A 37 -0.66 0.31 8.29
N GLU A 38 -0.96 -0.54 7.30
CA GLU A 38 0.00 -1.41 6.67
C GLU A 38 0.47 -0.74 5.37
N PHE A 39 1.78 -0.54 5.21
CA PHE A 39 2.35 0.15 4.05
C PHE A 39 3.47 -0.66 3.38
N HIS A 40 3.41 -0.76 2.05
CA HIS A 40 4.44 -1.42 1.24
C HIS A 40 4.97 -0.51 0.15
N LEU A 41 6.29 -0.29 0.14
CA LEU A 41 7.00 0.35 -0.97
C LEU A 41 7.68 -0.74 -1.81
N HIS A 42 7.25 -0.91 -3.05
CA HIS A 42 7.72 -1.97 -3.95
C HIS A 42 8.92 -1.51 -4.77
N PRO A 43 10.15 -2.05 -4.55
CA PRO A 43 11.35 -1.62 -5.25
C PRO A 43 11.25 -1.80 -6.76
N GLY A 44 11.68 -0.80 -7.52
CA GLY A 44 11.69 -0.81 -9.00
C GLY A 44 10.32 -0.80 -9.69
N GLY A 45 9.20 -0.86 -8.96
CA GLY A 45 7.86 -0.82 -9.56
C GLY A 45 7.51 0.58 -10.09
N PRO A 46 7.13 0.74 -11.39
CA PRO A 46 6.48 1.96 -11.88
C PRO A 46 5.00 2.02 -11.45
N HIS A 47 4.31 3.08 -11.87
CA HIS A 47 2.86 3.12 -11.79
C HIS A 47 2.23 1.91 -12.49
N GLU A 48 1.20 1.31 -11.88
CA GLU A 48 0.50 0.12 -12.37
C GLU A 48 1.38 -1.11 -12.64
N PHE A 49 2.52 -1.27 -11.95
CA PHE A 49 3.44 -2.41 -12.14
C PHE A 49 2.75 -3.78 -12.08
N ASP A 50 1.69 -3.89 -11.28
CA ASP A 50 0.86 -5.07 -11.07
C ASP A 50 -0.04 -5.39 -12.27
N SER A 51 -0.43 -4.38 -13.04
CA SER A 51 -1.27 -4.54 -14.24
C SER A 51 -0.44 -4.69 -15.50
N ILE A 52 0.60 -3.87 -15.68
CA ILE A 52 1.42 -3.88 -16.92
C ILE A 52 2.45 -5.02 -16.94
N ALA A 53 2.86 -5.51 -15.77
CA ALA A 53 3.82 -6.59 -15.61
C ALA A 53 3.32 -7.65 -14.61
N PHE A 54 2.06 -8.07 -14.76
CA PHE A 54 1.34 -8.97 -13.85
C PHE A 54 2.02 -10.32 -13.58
N THR A 55 2.96 -10.75 -14.44
CA THR A 55 3.72 -11.99 -14.25
C THR A 55 4.99 -11.82 -13.42
N SER A 56 5.42 -10.58 -13.18
CA SER A 56 6.63 -10.25 -12.42
C SER A 56 6.50 -10.61 -10.93
N ASP A 57 7.63 -10.87 -10.28
CA ASP A 57 7.65 -11.23 -8.86
C ASP A 57 7.10 -10.12 -7.96
N VAL A 58 7.32 -8.84 -8.32
CA VAL A 58 6.79 -7.70 -7.56
C VAL A 58 5.26 -7.62 -7.68
N ALA A 59 4.71 -7.81 -8.89
CA ALA A 59 3.27 -7.86 -9.10
C ALA A 59 2.59 -9.00 -8.33
N ARG A 60 3.16 -10.20 -8.39
CA ARG A 60 2.61 -11.38 -7.69
C ARG A 60 2.60 -11.20 -6.18
N ARG A 61 3.65 -10.59 -5.59
CA ARG A 61 3.69 -10.30 -4.16
C ARG A 61 2.65 -9.25 -3.76
N ALA A 62 2.57 -8.13 -4.48
CA ALA A 62 1.57 -7.10 -4.23
C ALA A 62 0.13 -7.66 -4.26
N ILE A 63 -0.19 -8.48 -5.27
CA ILE A 63 -1.51 -9.12 -5.38
C ILE A 63 -1.76 -10.10 -4.21
N ALA A 64 -0.76 -10.88 -3.82
CA ALA A 64 -0.88 -11.80 -2.68
C ALA A 64 -1.12 -11.06 -1.35
N ASP A 65 -0.44 -9.93 -1.13
CA ASP A 65 -0.64 -9.09 0.05
C ASP A 65 -2.04 -8.46 0.09
N ARG A 66 -2.55 -7.96 -1.05
CA ARG A 66 -3.94 -7.48 -1.16
C ARG A 66 -4.96 -8.56 -0.78
N ILE A 67 -4.80 -9.77 -1.32
CA ILE A 67 -5.70 -10.90 -1.01
C ILE A 67 -5.66 -11.21 0.49
N ARG A 68 -4.45 -11.36 1.06
CA ARG A 68 -4.26 -11.63 2.49
C ARG A 68 -4.99 -10.58 3.35
N VAL A 69 -4.87 -9.31 3.02
CA VAL A 69 -5.51 -8.24 3.80
C VAL A 69 -7.02 -8.31 3.73
N LEU A 70 -7.59 -8.63 2.56
CA LEU A 70 -9.03 -8.77 2.39
C LEU A 70 -9.61 -10.00 3.12
N GLU A 71 -8.83 -11.07 3.28
CA GLU A 71 -9.23 -12.27 4.03
C GLU A 71 -9.22 -12.04 5.56
N LEU A 72 -8.57 -10.99 6.05
CA LEU A 72 -8.47 -10.66 7.47
C LEU A 72 -9.62 -9.77 7.99
N ILE A 73 -10.57 -9.40 7.12
CA ILE A 73 -11.72 -8.54 7.41
C ILE A 73 -12.96 -9.39 7.71
#